data_AF-A0A952RYI2-F1
#
_entry.id   AF-A0A952RYI2-F1
#
_cell.length_a   1.000
_cell.length_b   1.000
_cell.length_c   1.000
_cell.angle_alpha   90.00
_cell.angle_beta   90.00
_cell.angle_gamma   90.00
#
_symmetry.space_group_name_H-M   'P 1'
#
loop_
_entity.id
_entity.type
_entity.pdbx_description
1 polymer ?
#
loop_
_entity_poly.entity_id
_entity_poly.type
_entity_poly.pdbx_seq_one_letter_code
_entity_poly.pdbx_strand_id
1 'polypeptide(L)'
;MLKLISAFLLPLLAAAVLAATASGQGSVREIRIAAGQTLEVTNPRGRVIVRTDASLTETGRFEVSSPAGVADVLVQITATSVTIPATVRDRIDLELIVPERTSLRITTTDGEIRAEGNFLKIEARSETGTIAVDLPEEQLEYSLLWTESRPRFVADFPLEPVRERSRGRFEIKGRHTSAADGEGSGSEDRASTLETRTARGIVAINVPPNEITGDLRERPLTEAAKGMIRSGDSILMEAIRRAAPKYYGDYARSLPPFRREPGLRESVSAASFSGPGLRRATVAVTDENDRAIAGIRPEEFEITEAGRPLEPVSIEPVEAPVNLVLLLDVSGSVEGYVNFIRRTARAFIATVDPRDRVAIVTFAEDVKTLVTFTNDKAKLSASLDTFDAGGATAFYDAVGYTVAETLRPIRGERTAIVILTDGDDNRSFLPFDPLVSAVGESGALIYPLYIPSALVSAAETAPDRRVDPLRARYFGLSKRAEGEGERLAKASGGVYFPISQIAEIDRAYEDIASQLRAAYDITYRSELAEPDPNRPSPRLRIRVKRPNAQVRIDRVTAP
;
A
#
# COMPACT_ATOMS: atom_id res chain seq x y z
N MET A 1 88.89 -5.85 -16.74
CA MET A 1 88.32 -5.97 -15.38
C MET A 1 86.88 -5.48 -15.44
N LEU A 2 85.86 -6.27 -15.12
CA LEU A 2 85.38 -6.62 -13.74
C LEU A 2 84.99 -5.35 -12.96
N LYS A 3 83.87 -5.22 -12.22
CA LYS A 3 82.68 -6.03 -11.82
C LYS A 3 81.64 -5.01 -11.23
N LEU A 4 80.34 -5.24 -10.98
CA LEU A 4 79.25 -6.14 -11.45
C LEU A 4 77.95 -5.71 -10.66
N ILE A 5 76.73 -6.11 -11.07
CA ILE A 5 75.46 -6.05 -10.26
C ILE A 5 74.91 -4.60 -10.05
N SER A 6 73.60 -4.28 -9.94
CA SER A 6 72.35 -5.05 -9.81
C SER A 6 71.22 -4.53 -10.73
N ALA A 7 70.21 -5.39 -10.95
CA ALA A 7 68.94 -5.02 -11.56
C ALA A 7 68.04 -4.20 -10.61
N PHE A 8 67.23 -3.30 -11.18
CA PHE A 8 65.91 -2.94 -10.65
C PHE A 8 64.94 -2.76 -11.81
N LEU A 9 64.20 -3.83 -12.12
CA LEU A 9 63.08 -3.80 -13.04
C LEU A 9 61.85 -3.38 -12.21
N LEU A 10 61.29 -2.18 -12.43
CA LEU A 10 59.98 -1.84 -11.83
C LEU A 10 58.89 -2.62 -12.58
N PRO A 11 58.03 -3.40 -11.90
CA PRO A 11 56.78 -3.84 -12.48
C PRO A 11 55.80 -2.67 -12.50
N LEU A 12 55.45 -2.18 -13.68
CA LEU A 12 54.34 -1.26 -13.86
C LEU A 12 53.05 -2.04 -13.56
N LEU A 13 52.49 -1.89 -12.36
CA LEU A 13 51.31 -2.63 -11.93
C LEU A 13 50.04 -2.07 -12.62
N ALA A 14 49.83 -2.46 -13.87
CA ALA A 14 48.59 -2.21 -14.58
C ALA A 14 47.46 -3.01 -13.90
N ALA A 15 46.62 -2.33 -13.12
CA ALA A 15 45.42 -2.92 -12.56
C ALA A 15 44.46 -3.29 -13.70
N ALA A 16 44.42 -4.58 -14.04
CA ALA A 16 43.53 -5.10 -15.07
C ALA A 16 42.07 -5.01 -14.58
N VAL A 17 41.32 -4.07 -15.13
CA VAL A 17 39.86 -4.02 -14.97
C VAL A 17 39.26 -5.20 -15.74
N LEU A 18 38.93 -6.28 -15.03
CA LEU A 18 38.17 -7.39 -15.59
C LEU A 18 36.72 -6.93 -15.80
N ALA A 19 36.42 -6.49 -17.02
CA ALA A 19 35.04 -6.32 -17.47
C ALA A 19 34.44 -7.69 -17.80
N ALA A 20 33.74 -8.28 -16.83
CA ALA A 20 32.91 -9.47 -17.05
C ALA A 20 31.45 -9.03 -17.24
N THR A 21 30.91 -9.20 -18.44
CA THR A 21 29.50 -8.92 -18.74
C THR A 21 28.64 -10.12 -18.37
N ALA A 22 27.92 -10.04 -17.26
CA ALA A 22 26.83 -10.96 -16.91
C ALA A 22 25.52 -10.18 -16.79
N SER A 23 24.47 -10.67 -17.45
CA SER A 23 23.12 -10.09 -17.42
C SER A 23 22.19 -11.00 -16.63
N GLY A 24 21.82 -10.61 -15.42
CA GLY A 24 20.87 -11.36 -14.59
C GLY A 24 20.87 -10.91 -13.13
N GLN A 25 19.68 -10.96 -12.53
CA GLN A 25 19.32 -10.71 -11.13
C GLN A 25 20.46 -10.80 -10.08
N GLY A 26 20.52 -9.80 -9.19
CA GLY A 26 21.18 -9.90 -7.87
C GLY A 26 22.68 -10.18 -7.94
N SER A 27 23.50 -9.15 -8.21
CA SER A 27 24.96 -9.28 -8.16
C SER A 27 25.46 -9.46 -6.72
N VAL A 28 25.42 -10.70 -6.22
CA VAL A 28 26.00 -11.07 -4.92
C VAL A 28 27.53 -10.98 -4.99
N ARG A 29 28.14 -10.14 -4.14
CA ARG A 29 29.59 -9.98 -4.03
C ARG A 29 30.05 -10.16 -2.59
N GLU A 30 31.24 -10.72 -2.41
CA GLU A 30 31.88 -10.84 -1.10
C GLU A 30 32.78 -9.63 -0.84
N ILE A 31 32.71 -9.07 0.36
CA ILE A 31 33.57 -7.98 0.84
C ILE A 31 34.28 -8.47 2.10
N ARG A 32 35.61 -8.35 2.17
CA ARG A 32 36.33 -8.63 3.41
C ARG A 32 36.22 -7.42 4.34
N ILE A 33 35.62 -7.63 5.51
CA ILE A 33 35.44 -6.62 6.55
C ILE A 33 36.38 -7.02 7.67
N ALA A 34 37.46 -6.27 7.88
CA ALA A 34 38.38 -6.56 8.98
C ALA A 34 37.75 -6.18 10.32
N ALA A 35 38.01 -6.98 11.36
CA ALA A 35 37.49 -6.74 12.70
C ALA A 35 37.79 -5.30 13.18
N GLY A 36 36.75 -4.60 13.64
CA GLY A 36 36.85 -3.20 14.10
C GLY A 36 36.89 -2.12 13.01
N GLN A 37 36.85 -2.47 11.71
CA GLN A 37 36.67 -1.46 10.66
C GLN A 37 35.23 -0.92 10.62
N THR A 38 35.10 0.33 10.16
CA THR A 38 33.81 0.92 9.80
C THR A 38 33.54 0.72 8.31
N LEU A 39 32.40 0.11 7.98
CA LEU A 39 31.88 0.02 6.61
C LEU A 39 31.06 1.28 6.30
N GLU A 40 31.46 2.01 5.26
CA GLU A 40 30.75 3.21 4.80
C GLU A 40 29.80 2.87 3.65
N VAL A 41 28.51 3.16 3.78
CA VAL A 41 27.49 2.91 2.76
C VAL A 41 26.84 4.23 2.36
N THR A 42 26.96 4.62 1.09
CA THR A 42 26.35 5.84 0.55
C THR A 42 25.38 5.48 -0.57
N ASN A 43 24.10 5.76 -0.36
CA ASN A 43 23.04 5.56 -1.33
C ASN A 43 22.06 6.74 -1.27
N PRO A 44 22.18 7.75 -2.16
CA PRO A 44 21.37 8.95 -2.04
C PRO A 44 19.86 8.70 -2.11
N ARG A 45 19.38 7.79 -2.97
CA ARG A 45 17.94 7.65 -3.33
C ARG A 45 17.33 6.28 -3.08
N GLY A 46 18.14 5.24 -2.94
CA GLY A 46 17.65 3.91 -2.65
C GLY A 46 17.64 3.60 -1.17
N ARG A 47 16.93 2.54 -0.82
CA ARG A 47 16.93 1.98 0.52
C ARG A 47 18.26 1.26 0.77
N VAL A 48 18.72 1.29 2.02
CA VAL A 48 19.88 0.54 2.51
C VAL A 48 19.42 -0.33 3.67
N ILE A 49 19.46 -1.65 3.47
CA ILE A 49 19.21 -2.65 4.51
C ILE A 49 20.56 -3.27 4.89
N VAL A 50 20.88 -3.27 6.18
CA VAL A 50 22.08 -3.95 6.71
C VAL A 50 21.66 -4.92 7.81
N ARG A 51 22.19 -6.14 7.78
CA ARG A 51 21.89 -7.23 8.71
C ARG A 51 23.18 -7.82 9.24
N THR A 52 23.22 -8.20 10.52
CA THR A 52 24.34 -9.01 11.03
C THR A 52 24.07 -10.50 10.91
N ASP A 53 25.12 -11.29 10.65
CA ASP A 53 25.09 -12.75 10.68
C ASP A 53 26.26 -13.27 11.55
N ALA A 54 25.93 -13.97 12.64
CA ALA A 54 26.89 -14.54 13.59
C ALA A 54 27.80 -15.63 12.99
N SER A 55 27.44 -16.20 11.84
CA SER A 55 28.27 -17.19 11.14
C SER A 55 29.41 -16.56 10.32
N LEU A 56 29.39 -15.23 10.13
CA LEU A 56 30.40 -14.48 9.39
C LEU A 56 31.44 -13.90 10.34
N THR A 57 32.73 -14.12 10.06
CA THR A 57 33.85 -13.67 10.90
C THR A 57 34.67 -12.53 10.29
N GLU A 58 35.12 -12.69 9.04
CA GLU A 58 35.95 -11.69 8.32
C GLU A 58 35.43 -11.36 6.90
N THR A 59 34.25 -11.89 6.53
CA THR A 59 33.65 -11.73 5.21
C THR A 59 32.19 -11.32 5.34
N GLY A 60 31.84 -10.16 4.79
CA GLY A 60 30.45 -9.77 4.55
C GLY A 60 29.98 -10.23 3.16
N ARG A 61 28.69 -10.49 3.04
CA ARG A 61 28.00 -10.73 1.78
C ARG A 61 27.19 -9.50 1.40
N PHE A 62 27.29 -9.09 0.15
CA PHE A 62 26.64 -7.90 -0.38
C PHE A 62 25.73 -8.30 -1.53
N GLU A 63 24.46 -7.90 -1.49
CA GLU A 63 23.50 -8.13 -2.56
C GLU A 63 22.95 -6.79 -3.08
N VAL A 64 23.27 -6.48 -4.34
CA VAL A 64 22.68 -5.32 -5.03
C VAL A 64 21.36 -5.75 -5.65
N SER A 65 20.25 -5.19 -5.16
CA SER A 65 18.93 -5.37 -5.76
C SER A 65 18.49 -4.07 -6.47
N SER A 66 18.49 -4.11 -7.80
CA SER A 66 17.96 -3.02 -8.63
C SER A 66 16.74 -3.51 -9.41
N PRO A 67 15.61 -2.77 -9.39
CA PRO A 67 14.38 -3.20 -10.06
C PRO A 67 14.52 -3.40 -11.58
N ALA A 68 15.30 -2.55 -12.24
CA ALA A 68 15.38 -2.47 -13.71
C ALA A 68 16.59 -3.21 -14.34
N GLY A 69 17.36 -3.97 -13.56
CA GLY A 69 18.58 -4.62 -14.06
C GLY A 69 19.69 -3.63 -14.41
N VAL A 70 20.14 -2.86 -13.41
CA VAL A 70 21.29 -1.95 -13.57
C VAL A 70 22.54 -2.72 -14.01
N ALA A 71 23.20 -2.22 -15.05
CA ALA A 71 24.51 -2.70 -15.46
C ALA A 71 25.51 -2.56 -14.29
N ASP A 72 26.29 -3.63 -14.06
CA ASP A 72 27.25 -3.87 -12.96
C ASP A 72 28.32 -2.76 -12.72
N VAL A 73 28.28 -1.68 -13.50
CA VAL A 73 29.24 -0.57 -13.61
C VAL A 73 28.93 0.59 -12.64
N LEU A 74 27.74 0.67 -12.04
CA LEU A 74 27.29 1.85 -11.29
C LEU A 74 27.52 1.82 -9.77
N VAL A 75 27.89 0.68 -9.17
CA VAL A 75 28.16 0.59 -7.72
C VAL A 75 29.68 0.56 -7.47
N GLN A 76 30.19 1.56 -6.76
CA GLN A 76 31.59 1.66 -6.38
C GLN A 76 31.83 0.91 -5.06
N ILE A 77 32.41 -0.28 -5.15
CA ILE A 77 32.73 -1.14 -4.01
C ILE A 77 34.24 -1.10 -3.74
N THR A 78 34.61 -0.85 -2.49
CA THR A 78 35.96 -1.03 -1.95
C THR A 78 35.92 -1.97 -0.74
N ALA A 79 37.07 -2.28 -0.13
CA ALA A 79 37.12 -3.08 1.09
C ALA A 79 36.38 -2.45 2.28
N THR A 80 36.18 -1.12 2.28
CA THR A 80 35.59 -0.38 3.41
C THR A 80 34.43 0.52 3.02
N SER A 81 34.02 0.55 1.73
CA SER A 81 32.95 1.42 1.27
C SER A 81 32.10 0.82 0.15
N VAL A 82 30.79 1.05 0.20
CA VAL A 82 29.84 0.81 -0.89
C VAL A 82 29.18 2.15 -1.24
N THR A 83 29.38 2.64 -2.46
CA THR A 83 28.88 3.96 -2.89
C THR A 83 28.13 3.86 -4.21
N ILE A 84 26.89 4.35 -4.22
CA ILE A 84 26.15 4.71 -5.42
C ILE A 84 26.38 6.20 -5.69
N PRO A 85 26.98 6.59 -6.83
CA PRO A 85 27.22 8.00 -7.16
C PRO A 85 25.91 8.78 -7.27
N ALA A 86 25.87 10.00 -6.74
CA ALA A 86 24.69 10.89 -6.82
C ALA A 86 24.28 11.31 -8.25
N THR A 87 25.09 10.98 -9.25
CA THR A 87 24.76 11.12 -10.68
C THR A 87 23.80 10.03 -11.18
N VAL A 88 23.71 8.89 -10.50
CA VAL A 88 22.73 7.83 -10.80
C VAL A 88 21.34 8.37 -10.45
N ARG A 89 20.45 8.38 -11.44
CA ARG A 89 19.09 8.91 -11.27
C ARG A 89 18.12 7.86 -10.76
N ASP A 90 18.34 6.63 -11.18
CA ASP A 90 17.48 5.47 -10.93
C ASP A 90 17.64 5.00 -9.47
N ARG A 91 16.58 4.40 -8.93
CA ARG A 91 16.60 3.85 -7.58
C ARG A 91 17.32 2.49 -7.59
N ILE A 92 18.32 2.35 -6.73
CA ILE A 92 19.05 1.09 -6.50
C ILE A 92 18.96 0.80 -5.01
N ASP A 93 18.28 -0.27 -4.62
CA ASP A 93 18.27 -0.69 -3.22
C ASP A 93 19.51 -1.55 -2.92
N LEU A 94 20.00 -1.47 -1.69
CA LEU A 94 21.18 -2.22 -1.24
C LEU A 94 20.79 -3.09 -0.06
N GLU A 95 21.10 -4.40 -0.12
CA GLU A 95 21.03 -5.29 1.04
C GLU A 95 22.44 -5.81 1.37
N LEU A 96 22.82 -5.69 2.63
CA LEU A 96 24.16 -5.99 3.14
C LEU A 96 24.04 -6.96 4.32
N ILE A 97 24.75 -8.09 4.27
CA ILE A 97 24.88 -9.01 5.39
C ILE A 97 26.33 -8.98 5.86
N VAL A 98 26.56 -8.53 7.10
CA VAL A 98 27.90 -8.28 7.66
C VAL A 98 28.15 -9.12 8.91
N PRO A 99 29.41 -9.34 9.33
CA PRO A 99 29.71 -9.92 10.64
C PRO A 99 29.06 -9.14 11.80
N GLU A 100 28.76 -9.83 12.90
CA GLU A 100 28.45 -9.14 14.16
C GLU A 100 29.59 -8.23 14.62
N ARG A 101 29.26 -7.26 15.47
CA ARG A 101 30.16 -6.21 15.98
C ARG A 101 30.81 -5.33 14.88
N THR A 102 30.30 -5.38 13.65
CA THR A 102 30.67 -4.42 12.59
C THR A 102 30.28 -2.99 13.00
N SER A 103 31.10 -2.01 12.62
CA SER A 103 30.73 -0.58 12.69
C SER A 103 30.22 -0.09 11.34
N LEU A 104 29.13 0.67 11.31
CA LEU A 104 28.50 1.16 10.10
C LEU A 104 28.45 2.69 10.06
N ARG A 105 28.64 3.25 8.86
CA ARG A 105 28.33 4.64 8.52
C ARG A 105 27.44 4.66 7.29
N ILE A 106 26.15 4.92 7.45
CA ILE A 106 25.18 4.92 6.33
C ILE A 106 24.74 6.36 6.02
N THR A 107 24.75 6.75 4.74
CA THR A 107 24.29 8.05 4.27
C THR A 107 23.31 7.91 3.11
N THR A 108 22.10 8.45 3.29
CA THR A 108 21.06 8.60 2.25
C THR A 108 20.58 10.05 2.18
N THR A 109 19.80 10.42 1.16
CA THR A 109 19.08 11.70 1.10
C THR A 109 17.62 11.47 1.51
N ASP A 110 16.87 10.70 0.72
CA ASP A 110 15.45 10.40 0.94
C ASP A 110 15.15 8.89 1.12
N GLY A 111 16.09 8.01 0.75
CA GLY A 111 15.99 6.56 0.95
C GLY A 111 15.98 6.11 2.41
N GLU A 112 15.24 5.03 2.70
CA GLU A 112 15.18 4.37 4.01
C GLU A 112 16.54 3.77 4.40
N ILE A 113 16.94 3.94 5.66
CA ILE A 113 18.06 3.23 6.29
C ILE A 113 17.45 2.22 7.26
N ARG A 114 17.79 0.94 7.10
CA ARG A 114 17.38 -0.14 7.98
C ARG A 114 18.62 -0.92 8.43
N ALA A 115 18.82 -1.08 9.74
CA ALA A 115 19.94 -1.85 10.29
C ALA A 115 19.45 -2.81 11.38
N GLU A 116 19.66 -4.12 11.21
CA GLU A 116 19.14 -5.18 12.10
C GLU A 116 20.27 -6.05 12.65
N GLY A 117 20.32 -6.23 13.97
CA GLY A 117 21.23 -7.14 14.66
C GLY A 117 22.34 -6.48 15.49
N ASN A 118 23.39 -7.24 15.80
CA ASN A 118 24.40 -6.89 16.82
C ASN A 118 25.56 -6.05 16.24
N PHE A 119 25.41 -4.72 16.21
CA PHE A 119 26.43 -3.80 15.71
C PHE A 119 27.25 -3.14 16.84
N LEU A 120 28.54 -2.87 16.60
CA LEU A 120 29.36 -2.10 17.54
C LEU A 120 28.98 -0.61 17.53
N LYS A 121 28.85 -0.04 16.33
CA LYS A 121 28.42 1.35 16.13
C LYS A 121 27.59 1.49 14.86
N ILE A 122 26.56 2.33 14.89
CA ILE A 122 25.82 2.78 13.72
C ILE A 122 25.84 4.31 13.69
N GLU A 123 26.40 4.89 12.62
CA GLU A 123 26.21 6.30 12.27
C GLU A 123 25.28 6.40 11.06
N ALA A 124 23.99 6.70 11.27
CA ALA A 124 22.99 6.82 10.20
C ALA A 124 22.67 8.28 9.88
N ARG A 125 22.74 8.65 8.60
CA ARG A 125 22.50 10.02 8.11
C ARG A 125 21.50 10.01 6.96
N SER A 126 20.39 10.73 7.10
CA SER A 126 19.38 10.86 6.05
C SER A 126 18.74 12.25 6.07
N GLU A 127 18.51 12.91 4.95
CA GLU A 127 17.83 14.22 4.96
C GLU A 127 16.35 14.06 5.31
N THR A 128 15.62 13.19 4.61
CA THR A 128 14.17 13.00 4.79
C THR A 128 13.73 11.55 4.95
N GLY A 129 14.63 10.57 4.79
CA GLY A 129 14.30 9.14 4.89
C GLY A 129 13.99 8.69 6.32
N THR A 130 13.36 7.52 6.44
CA THR A 130 13.21 6.81 7.72
C THR A 130 14.53 6.12 8.07
N ILE A 131 14.98 6.25 9.32
CA ILE A 131 16.08 5.50 9.90
C ILE A 131 15.44 4.52 10.90
N ALA A 132 15.35 3.25 10.54
CA ALA A 132 14.89 2.17 11.40
C ALA A 132 16.10 1.33 11.85
N VAL A 133 16.23 1.07 13.14
CA VAL A 133 17.23 0.16 13.68
C VAL A 133 16.60 -0.84 14.62
N ASP A 134 17.08 -2.08 14.59
CA ASP A 134 16.68 -3.19 15.45
C ASP A 134 17.95 -3.75 16.08
N LEU A 135 18.12 -3.49 17.39
CA LEU A 135 19.36 -3.66 18.14
C LEU A 135 19.11 -4.43 19.44
N PRO A 136 20.02 -5.34 19.86
CA PRO A 136 19.88 -6.04 21.13
C PRO A 136 19.87 -5.07 22.32
N GLU A 137 18.92 -5.25 23.24
CA GLU A 137 18.62 -4.31 24.33
C GLU A 137 19.65 -4.30 25.49
N GLU A 138 20.71 -5.11 25.43
CA GLU A 138 21.68 -5.30 26.52
C GLU A 138 22.23 -3.97 27.05
N GLN A 139 22.90 -3.20 26.18
CA GLN A 139 23.42 -1.87 26.50
C GLN A 139 23.51 -1.03 25.21
N LEU A 140 22.66 0.00 25.12
CA LEU A 140 22.57 0.89 23.96
C LEU A 140 22.84 2.35 24.36
N GLU A 141 23.88 2.95 23.82
CA GLU A 141 24.09 4.41 23.87
C GLU A 141 23.52 5.07 22.62
N TYR A 142 22.66 6.06 22.77
CA TYR A 142 22.01 6.72 21.64
C TYR A 142 22.21 8.24 21.65
N SER A 143 22.38 8.81 20.45
CA SER A 143 22.52 10.24 20.21
C SER A 143 21.83 10.60 18.88
N LEU A 144 20.59 11.06 18.98
CA LEU A 144 19.68 11.30 17.86
C LEU A 144 19.53 12.81 17.61
N LEU A 145 19.81 13.28 16.39
CA LEU A 145 19.85 14.71 16.05
C LEU A 145 18.96 15.05 14.85
N TRP A 146 17.95 15.90 15.07
CA TRP A 146 17.18 16.55 14.00
C TRP A 146 17.69 17.97 13.76
N THR A 147 17.84 18.34 12.49
CA THR A 147 18.43 19.63 12.09
C THR A 147 17.46 20.65 11.51
N GLU A 148 16.28 20.24 11.02
CA GLU A 148 15.29 21.15 10.40
C GLU A 148 13.83 20.91 10.80
N SER A 149 13.51 19.80 11.49
CA SER A 149 12.19 19.58 12.09
C SER A 149 12.27 19.27 13.57
N ARG A 150 11.14 19.37 14.28
CA ARG A 150 10.97 18.71 15.59
C ARG A 150 11.27 17.21 15.48
N PRO A 151 11.73 16.55 16.55
CA PRO A 151 11.99 15.11 16.53
C PRO A 151 10.73 14.33 16.21
N ARG A 152 10.91 13.32 15.36
CA ARG A 152 9.88 12.37 14.99
C ARG A 152 10.48 10.99 15.14
N PHE A 153 10.11 10.33 16.22
CA PHE A 153 10.73 9.08 16.63
C PHE A 153 9.73 8.16 17.29
N VAL A 154 10.06 6.88 17.31
CA VAL A 154 9.36 5.85 18.08
C VAL A 154 10.40 4.86 18.60
N ALA A 155 10.21 4.41 19.84
CA ALA A 155 10.98 3.35 20.45
C ALA A 155 10.04 2.53 21.33
N ASP A 156 10.37 1.24 21.49
CA ASP A 156 9.72 0.29 22.39
C ASP A 156 10.07 0.56 23.87
N PHE A 157 11.26 1.09 24.13
CA PHE A 157 11.71 1.56 25.44
C PHE A 157 11.61 3.10 25.60
N PRO A 158 11.46 3.61 26.84
CA PRO A 158 11.40 5.05 27.09
C PRO A 158 12.73 5.75 26.80
N LEU A 159 12.66 6.84 26.02
CA LEU A 159 13.78 7.70 25.66
C LEU A 159 13.87 8.96 26.55
N GLU A 160 15.07 9.50 26.69
CA GLU A 160 15.33 10.77 27.37
C GLU A 160 14.58 11.97 26.72
N PRO A 161 14.19 13.00 27.50
CA PRO A 161 13.45 14.15 26.97
C PRO A 161 14.20 14.92 25.87
N VAL A 162 13.44 15.39 24.88
CA VAL A 162 13.95 16.22 23.77
C VAL A 162 14.62 17.50 24.29
N ARG A 163 15.86 17.71 23.88
CA ARG A 163 16.64 18.93 24.13
C ARG A 163 16.63 19.82 22.90
N GLU A 164 15.96 20.96 22.97
CA GLU A 164 16.03 21.98 21.92
C GLU A 164 17.39 22.70 21.95
N ARG A 165 17.98 22.88 20.77
CA ARG A 165 19.30 23.48 20.54
C ARG A 165 19.17 24.69 19.62
N SER A 166 20.20 25.54 19.60
CA SER A 166 20.21 26.74 18.77
C SER A 166 19.98 26.45 17.28
N ARG A 167 19.24 27.34 16.61
CA ARG A 167 18.83 27.26 15.19
C ARG A 167 17.80 26.16 14.86
N GLY A 168 16.86 25.87 15.78
CA GLY A 168 15.74 24.94 15.50
C GLY A 168 16.18 23.48 15.36
N ARG A 169 17.28 23.11 16.03
CA ARG A 169 17.81 21.74 16.05
C ARG A 169 17.37 21.07 17.34
N PHE A 170 17.17 19.76 17.30
CA PHE A 170 16.65 19.01 18.44
C PHE A 170 17.45 17.73 18.64
N GLU A 171 17.75 17.42 19.89
CA GLU A 171 18.63 16.31 20.26
C GLU A 171 17.98 15.44 21.34
N ILE A 172 18.11 14.12 21.20
CA ILE A 172 17.78 13.13 22.21
C ILE A 172 19.05 12.32 22.46
N LYS A 173 19.57 12.33 23.69
CA LYS A 173 20.80 11.62 24.04
C LYS A 173 20.69 10.98 25.41
N GLY A 174 20.98 9.68 25.48
CA GLY A 174 20.87 8.88 26.68
C GLY A 174 21.51 7.50 26.52
N ARG A 175 21.27 6.63 27.49
CA ARG A 175 21.67 5.22 27.49
C ARG A 175 20.46 4.38 27.92
N HIS A 176 20.27 3.23 27.28
CA HIS A 176 19.34 2.20 27.70
C HIS A 176 20.10 0.93 28.08
N THR A 177 19.58 0.20 29.06
CA THR A 177 20.10 -1.08 29.55
C THR A 177 18.91 -1.92 30.00
N SER A 178 18.70 -3.10 29.40
CA SER A 178 17.60 -3.98 29.78
C SER A 178 17.83 -4.60 31.16
N ALA A 179 16.77 -4.75 31.95
CA ALA A 179 16.85 -5.17 33.35
C ALA A 179 17.08 -6.68 33.57
N ALA A 180 17.41 -7.43 32.51
CA ALA A 180 17.58 -8.87 32.54
C ALA A 180 18.90 -9.34 33.20
N ASP A 181 19.96 -8.52 33.14
CA ASP A 181 21.26 -8.82 33.75
C ASP A 181 21.47 -8.04 35.05
N GLY A 182 21.12 -8.67 36.17
CA GLY A 182 21.47 -8.18 37.51
C GLY A 182 22.92 -8.48 37.87
N GLU A 183 23.64 -7.46 38.35
CA GLU A 183 24.90 -7.55 39.11
C GLU A 183 25.98 -8.53 38.57
N GLY A 184 26.39 -8.35 37.32
CA GLY A 184 27.55 -9.02 36.71
C GLY A 184 28.62 -8.03 36.21
N SER A 185 29.86 -8.17 36.66
CA SER A 185 30.98 -7.32 36.20
C SER A 185 31.56 -7.80 34.87
N GLY A 186 31.31 -7.05 33.78
CA GLY A 186 31.92 -7.23 32.45
C GLY A 186 30.85 -7.25 31.34
N SER A 187 30.99 -6.56 30.20
CA SER A 187 32.13 -5.80 29.67
C SER A 187 31.65 -4.60 28.84
N GLU A 188 32.46 -3.53 28.73
CA GLU A 188 32.24 -2.44 27.76
C GLU A 188 32.16 -2.96 26.31
N ASP A 189 32.72 -4.14 26.03
CA ASP A 189 32.73 -4.79 24.70
C ASP A 189 31.33 -5.09 24.11
N ARG A 190 30.28 -5.17 24.95
CA ARG A 190 28.91 -5.46 24.50
C ARG A 190 28.06 -4.22 24.19
N ALA A 191 28.52 -3.04 24.57
CA ALA A 191 27.78 -1.81 24.29
C ALA A 191 27.63 -1.59 22.77
N SER A 192 26.44 -1.19 22.36
CA SER A 192 26.12 -0.77 20.99
C SER A 192 25.92 0.75 20.97
N THR A 193 26.49 1.45 20.00
CA THR A 193 26.37 2.92 19.87
C THR A 193 25.55 3.31 18.65
N LEU A 194 24.48 4.09 18.84
CA LEU A 194 23.60 4.61 17.80
C LEU A 194 23.71 6.14 17.70
N GLU A 195 24.28 6.63 16.62
CA GLU A 195 24.27 8.05 16.26
C GLU A 195 23.40 8.25 15.02
N THR A 196 22.30 9.01 15.15
CA THR A 196 21.46 9.36 14.00
C THR A 196 21.48 10.86 13.76
N ARG A 197 21.49 11.24 12.47
CA ARG A 197 21.39 12.63 12.06
C ARG A 197 20.44 12.77 10.89
N THR A 198 19.42 13.60 11.06
CA THR A 198 18.47 13.87 9.99
C THR A 198 18.03 15.33 9.92
N ALA A 199 17.57 15.79 8.76
CA ALA A 199 16.92 17.09 8.65
C ALA A 199 15.45 16.96 9.06
N ARG A 200 14.72 16.07 8.39
CA ARG A 200 13.26 15.89 8.47
C ARG A 200 12.84 14.40 8.33
N GLY A 201 13.71 13.45 8.65
CA GLY A 201 13.40 12.03 8.70
C GLY A 201 12.73 11.58 10.01
N ILE A 202 12.40 10.29 10.07
CA ILE A 202 11.86 9.58 11.24
C ILE A 202 12.95 8.67 11.79
N VAL A 203 13.06 8.52 13.11
CA VAL A 203 13.96 7.53 13.74
C VAL A 203 13.13 6.50 14.51
N ALA A 204 13.14 5.24 14.08
CA ALA A 204 12.56 4.12 14.80
C ALA A 204 13.66 3.25 15.40
N ILE A 205 13.51 2.87 16.68
CA ILE A 205 14.45 2.01 17.41
C ILE A 205 13.64 0.83 17.94
N ASN A 206 13.99 -0.40 17.55
CA ASN A 206 13.36 -1.66 17.93
C ASN A 206 11.83 -1.72 17.69
N VAL A 207 11.32 -0.82 16.85
CA VAL A 207 9.92 -0.75 16.44
C VAL A 207 9.87 -0.90 14.92
N PRO A 208 9.14 -1.89 14.38
CA PRO A 208 9.21 -2.20 12.96
C PRO A 208 8.53 -1.09 12.12
N PRO A 209 9.02 -0.79 10.89
CA PRO A 209 8.57 0.39 10.13
C PRO A 209 7.07 0.48 9.79
N ASN A 210 6.37 -0.66 9.83
CA ASN A 210 4.93 -0.80 9.60
C ASN A 210 4.06 -0.39 10.82
N GLU A 211 4.67 -0.20 12.00
CA GLU A 211 4.03 0.28 13.23
C GLU A 211 4.26 1.78 13.49
N ILE A 212 5.10 2.43 12.67
CA ILE A 212 5.33 3.88 12.71
C ILE A 212 4.03 4.63 12.34
N THR A 213 3.49 5.39 13.28
CA THR A 213 2.24 6.14 13.09
C THR A 213 2.35 7.22 12.00
N GLY A 214 1.26 7.43 11.25
CA GLY A 214 1.22 8.33 10.09
C GLY A 214 1.62 9.78 10.37
N ASP A 215 1.37 10.27 11.59
CA ASP A 215 1.69 11.63 12.07
C ASP A 215 3.19 11.97 12.02
N LEU A 216 4.06 10.96 11.86
CA LEU A 216 5.51 11.15 11.73
C LEU A 216 5.95 11.49 10.28
N ARG A 217 5.05 11.49 9.29
CA ARG A 217 5.38 11.64 7.85
C ARG A 217 5.13 13.06 7.29
N GLU A 218 5.90 14.06 7.72
CA GLU A 218 5.87 15.41 7.09
C GLU A 218 6.42 15.39 5.64
N ARG A 219 5.55 15.18 4.65
CA ARG A 219 5.83 15.31 3.21
C ARG A 219 4.77 16.17 2.52
N PRO A 220 5.04 16.78 1.35
CA PRO A 220 4.04 17.50 0.58
C PRO A 220 2.81 16.65 0.26
N LEU A 221 1.62 17.24 0.21
CA LEU A 221 0.41 16.53 -0.18
C LEU A 221 0.51 16.01 -1.62
N THR A 222 0.12 14.75 -1.79
CA THR A 222 -0.13 14.08 -3.07
C THR A 222 -1.34 14.70 -3.78
N GLU A 223 -1.46 14.53 -5.09
CA GLU A 223 -2.70 14.84 -5.82
C GLU A 223 -3.88 14.02 -5.31
N ALA A 224 -3.64 12.78 -4.85
CA ALA A 224 -4.61 11.98 -4.11
C ALA A 224 -5.16 12.74 -2.89
N ALA A 225 -4.27 13.18 -1.99
CA ALA A 225 -4.66 13.92 -0.78
C ALA A 225 -5.28 15.28 -1.09
N LYS A 226 -4.78 16.00 -2.10
CA LYS A 226 -5.38 17.26 -2.58
C LYS A 226 -6.78 17.07 -3.14
N GLY A 227 -7.02 15.99 -3.90
CA GLY A 227 -8.34 15.63 -4.43
C GLY A 227 -9.32 15.30 -3.31
N MET A 228 -8.90 14.48 -2.35
CA MET A 228 -9.70 14.21 -1.14
C MET A 228 -10.03 15.49 -0.36
N ILE A 229 -9.09 16.44 -0.23
CA ILE A 229 -9.39 17.74 0.40
C ILE A 229 -10.35 18.57 -0.47
N ARG A 230 -10.26 18.56 -1.81
CA ARG A 230 -11.22 19.26 -2.69
C ARG A 230 -12.61 18.63 -2.71
N SER A 231 -12.74 17.35 -2.39
CA SER A 231 -14.02 16.63 -2.39
C SER A 231 -15.04 17.19 -1.40
N GLY A 232 -14.56 17.72 -0.25
CA GLY A 232 -15.40 18.09 0.88
C GLY A 232 -15.77 16.92 1.80
N ASP A 233 -15.22 15.73 1.60
CA ASP A 233 -15.42 14.56 2.46
C ASP A 233 -14.82 14.81 3.85
N SER A 234 -15.67 14.92 4.86
CA SER A 234 -15.24 15.27 6.23
C SER A 234 -14.40 14.19 6.91
N ILE A 235 -14.59 12.91 6.58
CA ILE A 235 -13.87 11.79 7.19
C ILE A 235 -12.43 11.79 6.67
N LEU A 236 -12.28 11.85 5.35
CA LEU A 236 -10.99 11.83 4.68
C LEU A 236 -10.21 13.14 4.90
N MET A 237 -10.90 14.30 4.88
CA MET A 237 -10.28 15.58 5.21
C MET A 237 -9.73 15.62 6.64
N GLU A 238 -10.48 15.13 7.63
CA GLU A 238 -10.05 15.10 9.03
C GLU A 238 -8.88 14.14 9.23
N ALA A 239 -8.88 12.99 8.55
CA ALA A 239 -7.75 12.05 8.55
C ALA A 239 -6.47 12.68 7.98
N ILE A 240 -6.54 13.32 6.81
CA ILE A 240 -5.39 14.01 6.18
C ILE A 240 -4.94 15.20 7.03
N ARG A 241 -5.88 15.94 7.66
CA ARG A 241 -5.56 17.05 8.57
C ARG A 241 -4.76 16.59 9.80
N ARG A 242 -5.03 15.39 10.32
CA ARG A 242 -4.27 14.80 11.43
C ARG A 242 -2.89 14.35 10.98
N ALA A 243 -2.80 13.62 9.88
CA ALA A 243 -1.54 13.09 9.35
C ALA A 243 -0.57 14.18 8.83
N ALA A 244 -1.08 15.29 8.29
CA ALA A 244 -0.27 16.34 7.66
C ALA A 244 -0.79 17.77 7.93
N PRO A 245 -0.88 18.22 9.21
CA PRO A 245 -1.61 19.43 9.60
C PRO A 245 -1.08 20.72 8.96
N LYS A 246 0.24 20.81 8.76
CA LYS A 246 0.88 21.96 8.11
C LYS A 246 0.48 22.08 6.65
N TYR A 247 0.75 21.04 5.85
CA TYR A 247 0.46 21.05 4.42
C TYR A 247 -1.04 21.08 4.12
N TYR A 248 -1.86 20.44 4.95
CA TYR A 248 -3.32 20.61 4.94
C TYR A 248 -3.70 22.09 5.13
N GLY A 249 -3.14 22.76 6.15
CA GLY A 249 -3.43 24.16 6.43
C GLY A 249 -2.99 25.11 5.31
N ASP A 250 -1.83 24.87 4.70
CA ASP A 250 -1.33 25.63 3.55
C ASP A 250 -2.23 25.44 2.31
N TYR A 251 -2.60 24.20 1.99
CA TYR A 251 -3.45 23.91 0.83
C TYR A 251 -4.90 24.39 1.05
N ALA A 252 -5.48 24.18 2.23
CA ALA A 252 -6.83 24.65 2.55
C ALA A 252 -6.97 26.17 2.48
N ARG A 253 -5.90 26.94 2.77
CA ARG A 253 -5.86 28.40 2.53
C ARG A 253 -5.83 28.80 1.06
N SER A 254 -5.35 27.93 0.18
CA SER A 254 -5.30 28.18 -1.27
C SER A 254 -6.61 27.85 -1.99
N LEU A 255 -7.47 27.04 -1.37
CA LEU A 255 -8.77 26.67 -1.93
C LEU A 255 -9.77 27.83 -1.80
N PRO A 256 -10.69 28.00 -2.78
CA PRO A 256 -11.82 28.89 -2.60
C PRO A 256 -12.67 28.41 -1.40
N PRO A 257 -13.38 29.32 -0.70
CA PRO A 257 -14.27 28.92 0.39
C PRO A 257 -15.27 27.88 -0.12
N PHE A 258 -15.46 26.82 0.65
CA PHE A 258 -16.36 25.72 0.30
C PHE A 258 -17.76 26.25 0.02
N ARG A 259 -18.07 26.44 -1.26
CA ARG A 259 -19.45 26.45 -1.73
C ARG A 259 -19.92 25.02 -1.59
N ARG A 260 -20.58 24.72 -0.47
CA ARG A 260 -21.69 23.77 -0.53
C ARG A 260 -22.61 24.35 -1.58
N GLU A 261 -22.58 23.77 -2.79
CA GLU A 261 -23.62 24.08 -3.76
C GLU A 261 -24.94 23.88 -3.01
N PRO A 262 -25.87 24.85 -3.06
CA PRO A 262 -27.20 24.62 -2.55
C PRO A 262 -27.79 23.56 -3.45
N GLY A 263 -27.59 22.30 -3.06
CA GLY A 263 -28.28 21.19 -3.65
C GLY A 263 -29.74 21.56 -3.60
N LEU A 264 -30.36 21.59 -4.77
CA LEU A 264 -31.80 21.45 -4.84
C LEU A 264 -32.08 20.09 -4.22
N ARG A 265 -32.28 20.10 -2.89
CA ARG A 265 -33.31 19.26 -2.31
C ARG A 265 -34.50 19.56 -3.19
N GLU A 266 -34.92 18.57 -3.97
CA GLU A 266 -36.35 18.46 -4.14
C GLU A 266 -36.93 18.56 -2.74
N SER A 267 -37.64 19.66 -2.51
CA SER A 267 -38.74 19.61 -1.59
C SER A 267 -39.73 18.64 -2.23
N VAL A 268 -39.43 17.34 -2.09
CA VAL A 268 -40.46 16.38 -1.72
C VAL A 268 -41.05 17.03 -0.47
N SER A 269 -42.10 17.80 -0.71
CA SER A 269 -42.88 18.40 0.35
C SER A 269 -43.14 17.28 1.33
N ALA A 270 -42.82 17.51 2.61
CA ALA A 270 -43.31 16.66 3.68
C ALA A 270 -44.82 16.91 3.85
N ALA A 271 -45.58 16.71 2.76
CA ALA A 271 -46.89 16.14 2.82
C ALA A 271 -46.73 14.88 3.66
N SER A 272 -47.23 14.95 4.89
CA SER A 272 -47.18 13.85 5.83
C SER A 272 -47.79 12.62 5.15
N PHE A 273 -46.95 11.67 4.75
CA PHE A 273 -47.40 10.39 4.19
C PHE A 273 -48.05 9.56 5.28
N SER A 274 -49.27 9.95 5.64
CA SER A 274 -50.22 9.17 6.43
C SER A 274 -50.91 8.21 5.47
N GLY A 275 -50.17 7.22 5.00
CA GLY A 275 -50.63 6.23 4.03
C GLY A 275 -49.51 5.29 3.61
N PRO A 276 -49.84 4.07 3.16
CA PRO A 276 -48.85 3.06 2.80
C PRO A 276 -48.08 3.47 1.54
N GLY A 277 -46.81 3.81 1.73
CA GLY A 277 -45.91 4.29 0.68
C GLY A 277 -45.32 3.13 -0.13
N LEU A 278 -45.23 3.31 -1.45
CA LEU A 278 -44.36 2.48 -2.28
C LEU A 278 -42.90 2.74 -1.87
N ARG A 279 -42.10 1.67 -1.84
CA ARG A 279 -40.64 1.71 -1.62
C ARG A 279 -39.97 0.78 -2.62
N ARG A 280 -38.74 1.09 -3.03
CA ARG A 280 -37.89 0.22 -3.85
C ARG A 280 -36.72 -0.26 -3.00
N ALA A 281 -36.47 -1.57 -2.96
CA ALA A 281 -35.31 -2.17 -2.33
C ALA A 281 -34.43 -2.84 -3.40
N THR A 282 -33.20 -2.36 -3.57
CA THR A 282 -32.21 -3.02 -4.41
C THR A 282 -31.55 -4.13 -3.59
N VAL A 283 -31.60 -5.37 -4.10
CA VAL A 283 -31.05 -6.55 -3.42
C VAL A 283 -30.10 -7.33 -4.31
N ALA A 284 -29.03 -7.86 -3.72
CA ALA A 284 -28.18 -8.87 -4.32
C ALA A 284 -28.56 -10.26 -3.76
N VAL A 285 -28.54 -11.28 -4.62
CA VAL A 285 -28.75 -12.68 -4.21
C VAL A 285 -27.45 -13.46 -4.39
N THR A 286 -26.98 -14.07 -3.31
CA THR A 286 -25.66 -14.75 -3.23
C THR A 286 -25.76 -16.18 -2.71
N ASP A 287 -24.70 -16.97 -2.85
CA ASP A 287 -24.54 -18.27 -2.18
C ASP A 287 -23.86 -18.11 -0.80
N GLU A 288 -23.55 -19.23 -0.15
CA GLU A 288 -22.84 -19.26 1.15
C GLU A 288 -21.38 -18.78 1.08
N ASN A 289 -20.85 -18.53 -0.12
CA ASN A 289 -19.50 -18.02 -0.39
C ASN A 289 -19.54 -16.59 -0.99
N ASP A 290 -20.65 -15.88 -0.80
CA ASP A 290 -20.94 -14.54 -1.37
C ASP A 290 -20.91 -14.44 -2.92
N ARG A 291 -20.91 -15.57 -3.66
CA ARG A 291 -21.01 -15.57 -5.13
C ARG A 291 -22.42 -15.29 -5.58
N ALA A 292 -22.60 -14.47 -6.61
CA ALA A 292 -23.92 -14.13 -7.11
C ALA A 292 -24.69 -15.32 -7.73
N ILE A 293 -25.98 -15.40 -7.43
CA ILE A 293 -26.91 -16.34 -8.05
C ILE A 293 -27.83 -15.55 -9.00
N ALA A 294 -27.52 -15.61 -10.29
CA ALA A 294 -28.36 -15.03 -11.33
C ALA A 294 -29.63 -15.88 -11.59
N GLY A 295 -30.60 -15.28 -12.29
CA GLY A 295 -31.80 -16.00 -12.73
C GLY A 295 -32.73 -16.46 -11.59
N ILE A 296 -32.80 -15.69 -10.49
CA ILE A 296 -33.87 -15.82 -9.51
C ILE A 296 -35.18 -15.31 -10.15
N ARG A 297 -36.24 -16.13 -10.10
CA ARG A 297 -37.56 -15.71 -10.58
C ARG A 297 -38.30 -14.91 -9.49
N PRO A 298 -39.17 -13.94 -9.84
CA PRO A 298 -39.96 -13.17 -8.87
C PRO A 298 -40.68 -14.03 -7.82
N GLU A 299 -41.25 -15.17 -8.23
CA GLU A 299 -42.00 -16.06 -7.33
C GLU A 299 -41.13 -16.79 -6.29
N GLU A 300 -39.80 -16.80 -6.47
CA GLU A 300 -38.85 -17.38 -5.52
C GLU A 300 -38.57 -16.44 -4.34
N PHE A 301 -38.91 -15.15 -4.43
CA PHE A 301 -38.73 -14.20 -3.33
C PHE A 301 -39.83 -14.30 -2.25
N GLU A 302 -39.44 -14.07 -1.00
CA GLU A 302 -40.33 -13.89 0.14
C GLU A 302 -39.97 -12.57 0.85
N ILE A 303 -40.93 -11.66 0.95
CA ILE A 303 -40.74 -10.34 1.54
C ILE A 303 -41.60 -10.27 2.80
N THR A 304 -41.01 -9.81 3.90
CA THR A 304 -41.73 -9.57 5.15
C THR A 304 -41.30 -8.24 5.77
N GLU A 305 -42.26 -7.49 6.30
CA GLU A 305 -42.01 -6.25 7.05
C GLU A 305 -42.68 -6.37 8.42
N ALA A 306 -41.91 -6.13 9.49
CA ALA A 306 -42.36 -6.29 10.89
C ALA A 306 -42.96 -7.68 11.20
N GLY A 307 -42.51 -8.72 10.48
CA GLY A 307 -43.00 -10.10 10.62
C GLY A 307 -44.29 -10.41 9.85
N ARG A 308 -44.85 -9.45 9.09
CA ARG A 308 -45.98 -9.66 8.18
C ARG A 308 -45.48 -9.93 6.76
N PRO A 309 -46.01 -10.90 6.01
CA PRO A 309 -45.76 -11.03 4.58
C PRO A 309 -46.20 -9.78 3.82
N LEU A 310 -45.41 -9.38 2.82
CA LEU A 310 -45.75 -8.33 1.86
C LEU A 310 -45.76 -8.92 0.44
N GLU A 311 -46.74 -8.52 -0.36
CA GLU A 311 -46.73 -8.79 -1.80
C GLU A 311 -45.87 -7.71 -2.52
N PRO A 312 -44.89 -8.11 -3.35
CA PRO A 312 -44.17 -7.18 -4.20
C PRO A 312 -45.10 -6.61 -5.28
N VAL A 313 -44.90 -5.33 -5.59
CA VAL A 313 -45.52 -4.63 -6.72
C VAL A 313 -44.76 -4.93 -8.02
N SER A 314 -43.42 -4.99 -7.94
CA SER A 314 -42.57 -5.54 -8.99
C SER A 314 -41.27 -6.11 -8.43
N ILE A 315 -40.68 -7.05 -9.16
CA ILE A 315 -39.31 -7.58 -8.95
C ILE A 315 -38.67 -7.64 -10.33
N GLU A 316 -37.69 -6.78 -10.56
CA GLU A 316 -37.05 -6.62 -11.87
C GLU A 316 -35.53 -6.77 -11.72
N PRO A 317 -34.84 -7.51 -12.61
CA PRO A 317 -33.37 -7.48 -12.67
C PRO A 317 -32.88 -6.06 -12.96
N VAL A 318 -31.80 -5.63 -12.31
CA VAL A 318 -31.21 -4.31 -12.55
C VAL A 318 -30.46 -4.31 -13.88
N GLU A 319 -31.13 -3.88 -14.95
CA GLU A 319 -30.53 -3.73 -16.29
C GLU A 319 -29.68 -2.46 -16.46
N ALA A 320 -29.62 -1.60 -15.44
CA ALA A 320 -28.90 -0.33 -15.47
C ALA A 320 -27.38 -0.54 -15.60
N PRO A 321 -26.70 0.14 -16.55
CA PRO A 321 -25.24 0.04 -16.72
C PRO A 321 -24.47 0.44 -15.46
N VAL A 322 -23.29 -0.15 -15.29
CA VAL A 322 -22.40 0.12 -14.15
C VAL A 322 -21.26 1.05 -14.55
N ASN A 323 -20.89 1.93 -13.62
CA ASN A 323 -19.68 2.71 -13.66
C ASN A 323 -18.56 1.97 -12.90
N LEU A 324 -17.56 1.48 -13.63
CA LEU A 324 -16.46 0.68 -13.08
C LEU A 324 -15.19 1.52 -13.00
N VAL A 325 -14.54 1.57 -11.84
CA VAL A 325 -13.16 2.03 -11.74
C VAL A 325 -12.26 0.81 -11.64
N LEU A 326 -11.38 0.63 -12.62
CA LEU A 326 -10.27 -0.31 -12.53
C LEU A 326 -9.09 0.43 -11.86
N LEU A 327 -8.84 0.11 -10.60
CA LEU A 327 -7.78 0.69 -9.78
C LEU A 327 -6.57 -0.23 -9.79
N LEU A 328 -5.53 0.16 -10.51
CA LEU A 328 -4.34 -0.65 -10.78
C LEU A 328 -3.14 -0.18 -9.96
N ASP A 329 -2.56 -1.08 -9.20
CA ASP A 329 -1.26 -0.87 -8.58
C ASP A 329 -0.17 -0.85 -9.66
N VAL A 330 0.68 0.16 -9.59
CA VAL A 330 1.86 0.34 -10.44
C VAL A 330 3.09 0.71 -9.60
N SER A 331 3.13 0.30 -8.33
CA SER A 331 4.28 0.50 -7.45
C SER A 331 5.45 -0.44 -7.77
N GLY A 332 6.59 -0.25 -7.10
CA GLY A 332 7.82 -1.02 -7.36
C GLY A 332 7.73 -2.51 -7.05
N SER A 333 6.76 -2.96 -6.23
CA SER A 333 6.54 -4.38 -5.95
C SER A 333 5.95 -5.12 -7.16
N VAL A 334 5.22 -4.42 -8.05
CA VAL A 334 4.67 -4.99 -9.28
C VAL A 334 5.55 -4.81 -10.52
N GLU A 335 6.70 -4.14 -10.39
CA GLU A 335 7.54 -3.70 -11.53
C GLU A 335 7.97 -4.87 -12.43
N GLY A 336 8.44 -5.97 -11.83
CA GLY A 336 8.86 -7.16 -12.55
C GLY A 336 7.76 -7.87 -13.35
N TYR A 337 6.48 -7.53 -13.11
CA TYR A 337 5.32 -8.15 -13.78
C TYR A 337 4.26 -7.13 -14.24
N VAL A 338 4.66 -5.88 -14.51
CA VAL A 338 3.75 -4.84 -15.05
C VAL A 338 3.04 -5.30 -16.33
N ASN A 339 3.69 -6.12 -17.16
CA ASN A 339 3.08 -6.71 -18.35
C ASN A 339 1.96 -7.71 -18.04
N PHE A 340 2.05 -8.43 -16.93
CA PHE A 340 0.96 -9.27 -16.44
C PHE A 340 -0.23 -8.42 -16.03
N ILE A 341 -0.02 -7.36 -15.23
CA ILE A 341 -1.06 -6.39 -14.85
C ILE A 341 -1.77 -5.82 -16.10
N ARG A 342 -1.01 -5.43 -17.14
CA ARG A 342 -1.58 -4.97 -18.43
C ARG A 342 -2.43 -6.04 -19.13
N ARG A 343 -1.98 -7.30 -19.22
CA ARG A 343 -2.74 -8.41 -19.84
C ARG A 343 -4.04 -8.69 -19.07
N THR A 344 -3.93 -8.80 -17.76
CA THR A 344 -5.00 -9.09 -16.81
C THR A 344 -6.07 -7.99 -16.82
N ALA A 345 -5.67 -6.71 -16.83
CA ALA A 345 -6.58 -5.57 -17.01
C ALA A 345 -7.34 -5.62 -18.35
N ARG A 346 -6.69 -6.00 -19.46
CA ARG A 346 -7.37 -6.16 -20.78
C ARG A 346 -8.39 -7.29 -20.76
N ALA A 347 -8.09 -8.40 -20.09
CA ALA A 347 -9.03 -9.51 -19.93
C ALA A 347 -10.31 -9.06 -19.22
N PHE A 348 -10.19 -8.31 -18.12
CA PHE A 348 -11.35 -7.73 -17.44
C PHE A 348 -12.14 -6.77 -18.34
N ILE A 349 -11.47 -5.84 -19.05
CA ILE A 349 -12.16 -4.91 -19.97
C ILE A 349 -12.91 -5.67 -21.08
N ALA A 350 -12.46 -6.87 -21.46
CA ALA A 350 -13.18 -7.71 -22.41
C ALA A 350 -14.51 -8.28 -21.87
N THR A 351 -14.60 -8.67 -20.59
CA THR A 351 -15.80 -9.30 -19.99
C THR A 351 -16.95 -8.32 -19.64
N VAL A 352 -16.61 -7.04 -19.41
CA VAL A 352 -17.53 -5.93 -19.09
C VAL A 352 -18.62 -5.73 -20.18
N ASP A 353 -19.85 -5.33 -19.82
CA ASP A 353 -20.94 -5.10 -20.81
C ASP A 353 -20.61 -3.90 -21.73
N PRO A 354 -20.94 -3.91 -23.04
CA PRO A 354 -20.73 -2.77 -23.92
C PRO A 354 -21.42 -1.45 -23.51
N ARG A 355 -22.40 -1.51 -22.60
CA ARG A 355 -23.09 -0.34 -22.02
C ARG A 355 -22.41 0.22 -20.77
N ASP A 356 -21.63 -0.61 -20.06
CA ASP A 356 -20.92 -0.19 -18.85
C ASP A 356 -19.83 0.83 -19.19
N ARG A 357 -19.55 1.76 -18.26
CA ARG A 357 -18.51 2.77 -18.42
C ARG A 357 -17.35 2.44 -17.50
N VAL A 358 -16.14 2.30 -18.03
CA VAL A 358 -14.93 2.04 -17.26
C VAL A 358 -14.06 3.30 -17.18
N ALA A 359 -13.52 3.58 -16.00
CA ALA A 359 -12.39 4.48 -15.78
C ALA A 359 -11.17 3.66 -15.34
N ILE A 360 -9.97 4.08 -15.73
CA ILE A 360 -8.71 3.44 -15.32
C ILE A 360 -7.92 4.44 -14.50
N VAL A 361 -7.62 4.07 -13.25
CA VAL A 361 -6.80 4.84 -12.31
C VAL A 361 -5.62 3.96 -11.92
N THR A 362 -4.40 4.47 -12.09
CA THR A 362 -3.17 3.82 -11.61
C THR A 362 -2.68 4.50 -10.34
N PHE A 363 -2.07 3.77 -9.42
CA PHE A 363 -1.44 4.34 -8.23
C PHE A 363 -0.08 3.73 -7.92
N ALA A 364 0.82 4.58 -7.41
CA ALA A 364 2.08 4.19 -6.78
C ALA A 364 2.29 5.14 -5.58
N GLU A 365 3.22 6.10 -5.65
CA GLU A 365 3.38 7.12 -4.60
C GLU A 365 2.27 8.17 -4.60
N ASP A 366 1.56 8.29 -5.72
CA ASP A 366 0.42 9.16 -5.95
C ASP A 366 -0.53 8.49 -6.97
N VAL A 367 -1.69 9.09 -7.20
CA VAL A 367 -2.72 8.61 -8.14
C VAL A 367 -2.60 9.29 -9.51
N LYS A 368 -2.97 8.55 -10.56
CA LYS A 368 -3.10 9.07 -11.92
C LYS A 368 -4.30 8.44 -12.62
N THR A 369 -5.29 9.25 -12.98
CA THR A 369 -6.38 8.83 -13.86
C THR A 369 -5.86 8.75 -15.29
N LEU A 370 -5.73 7.55 -15.85
CA LEU A 370 -5.32 7.35 -17.24
C LEU A 370 -6.49 7.60 -18.20
N VAL A 371 -7.69 7.12 -17.82
CA VAL A 371 -8.91 7.24 -18.62
C VAL A 371 -10.09 7.51 -17.70
N THR A 372 -10.83 8.59 -17.96
CA THR A 372 -12.14 8.87 -17.35
C THR A 372 -13.23 7.97 -17.94
N PHE A 373 -14.33 7.76 -17.21
CA PHE A 373 -15.45 6.90 -17.60
C PHE A 373 -15.80 6.92 -19.10
N THR A 374 -15.65 5.76 -19.74
CA THR A 374 -15.96 5.54 -21.16
C THR A 374 -16.31 4.06 -21.39
N ASN A 375 -17.11 3.78 -22.41
CA ASN A 375 -17.35 2.41 -22.90
C ASN A 375 -16.47 2.05 -24.11
N ASP A 376 -15.55 2.94 -24.52
CA ASP A 376 -14.58 2.67 -25.59
C ASP A 376 -13.49 1.70 -25.12
N LYS A 377 -13.74 0.40 -25.34
CA LYS A 377 -12.80 -0.68 -25.03
C LYS A 377 -11.45 -0.54 -25.75
N ALA A 378 -11.40 0.08 -26.93
CA ALA A 378 -10.14 0.27 -27.66
C ALA A 378 -9.27 1.34 -26.97
N LYS A 379 -9.87 2.48 -26.60
CA LYS A 379 -9.21 3.54 -25.82
C LYS A 379 -8.74 3.03 -24.44
N LEU A 380 -9.59 2.29 -23.73
CA LEU A 380 -9.24 1.68 -22.45
C LEU A 380 -8.03 0.75 -22.60
N SER A 381 -8.08 -0.17 -23.59
CA SER A 381 -7.01 -1.12 -23.87
C SER A 381 -5.70 -0.41 -24.24
N ALA A 382 -5.73 0.59 -25.13
CA ALA A 382 -4.54 1.36 -25.52
C ALA A 382 -3.91 2.17 -24.37
N SER A 383 -4.71 2.64 -23.40
CA SER A 383 -4.19 3.39 -22.25
C SER A 383 -3.29 2.57 -21.32
N LEU A 384 -3.43 1.24 -21.32
CA LEU A 384 -2.64 0.35 -20.46
C LEU A 384 -1.16 0.27 -20.86
N ASP A 385 -0.80 0.73 -22.06
CA ASP A 385 0.60 0.82 -22.51
C ASP A 385 1.27 2.15 -22.12
N THR A 386 0.57 3.03 -21.38
CA THR A 386 1.01 4.42 -21.11
C THR A 386 1.52 4.68 -19.68
N PHE A 387 1.57 3.64 -18.85
CA PHE A 387 2.11 3.68 -17.50
C PHE A 387 3.25 2.68 -17.36
N ASP A 388 4.26 3.03 -16.59
CA ASP A 388 5.28 2.11 -16.09
C ASP A 388 5.12 1.93 -14.59
N ALA A 389 5.72 0.89 -14.04
CA ALA A 389 5.65 0.58 -12.62
C ALA A 389 6.93 0.99 -11.88
N GLY A 390 6.80 1.38 -10.61
CA GLY A 390 7.92 1.84 -9.77
C GLY A 390 7.48 2.72 -8.60
N GLY A 391 8.38 2.89 -7.63
CA GLY A 391 8.15 3.73 -6.45
C GLY A 391 7.45 3.01 -5.28
N ALA A 392 7.09 3.77 -4.26
CA ALA A 392 6.36 3.29 -3.07
C ALA A 392 4.83 3.12 -3.32
N THR A 393 4.07 2.62 -2.34
CA THR A 393 2.68 2.14 -2.50
C THR A 393 1.70 2.90 -1.59
N ALA A 394 0.94 3.84 -2.16
CA ALA A 394 -0.05 4.68 -1.48
C ALA A 394 -1.48 4.19 -1.78
N PHE A 395 -1.73 2.93 -1.40
CA PHE A 395 -2.97 2.21 -1.69
C PHE A 395 -4.20 2.84 -1.02
N TYR A 396 -4.13 3.18 0.28
CA TYR A 396 -5.28 3.75 0.98
C TYR A 396 -5.66 5.13 0.39
N ASP A 397 -4.68 5.98 0.11
CA ASP A 397 -4.87 7.26 -0.57
C ASP A 397 -5.51 7.09 -1.95
N ALA A 398 -5.20 6.00 -2.66
CA ALA A 398 -5.75 5.70 -3.98
C ALA A 398 -7.23 5.28 -3.96
N VAL A 399 -7.62 4.42 -3.00
CA VAL A 399 -9.04 4.08 -2.79
C VAL A 399 -9.82 5.31 -2.31
N GLY A 400 -9.25 6.06 -1.36
CA GLY A 400 -9.85 7.29 -0.83
C GLY A 400 -10.06 8.35 -1.91
N TYR A 401 -9.06 8.62 -2.75
CA TYR A 401 -9.19 9.51 -3.92
C TYR A 401 -10.25 9.02 -4.91
N THR A 402 -10.32 7.72 -5.16
CA THR A 402 -11.31 7.15 -6.09
C THR A 402 -12.74 7.40 -5.59
N VAL A 403 -13.00 7.11 -4.31
CA VAL A 403 -14.30 7.38 -3.66
C VAL A 403 -14.62 8.88 -3.61
N ALA A 404 -13.64 9.71 -3.25
CA ALA A 404 -13.85 11.12 -2.93
C ALA A 404 -13.91 12.04 -4.15
N GLU A 405 -13.09 11.79 -5.17
CA GLU A 405 -12.93 12.67 -6.36
C GLU A 405 -13.38 11.96 -7.65
N THR A 406 -12.94 10.72 -7.93
CA THR A 406 -13.28 10.02 -9.18
C THR A 406 -14.77 9.68 -9.30
N LEU A 407 -15.39 9.17 -8.23
CA LEU A 407 -16.82 8.86 -8.19
C LEU A 407 -17.72 10.08 -7.91
N ARG A 408 -17.14 11.22 -7.51
CA ARG A 408 -17.88 12.44 -7.14
C ARG A 408 -18.89 12.92 -8.19
N PRO A 409 -18.58 12.96 -9.50
CA PRO A 409 -19.51 13.49 -10.52
C PRO A 409 -20.72 12.58 -10.78
N ILE A 410 -20.65 11.31 -10.37
CA ILE A 410 -21.65 10.26 -10.61
C ILE A 410 -22.21 9.70 -9.29
N ARG A 411 -22.14 10.47 -8.20
CA ARG A 411 -22.65 10.07 -6.88
C ARG A 411 -24.14 9.72 -6.96
N GLY A 412 -24.49 8.53 -6.47
CA GLY A 412 -25.85 7.99 -6.51
C GLY A 412 -26.16 7.15 -7.74
N GLU A 413 -25.31 7.17 -8.78
CA GLU A 413 -25.32 6.14 -9.83
C GLU A 413 -24.73 4.82 -9.31
N ARG A 414 -24.93 3.73 -10.06
CA ARG A 414 -24.38 2.42 -9.72
C ARG A 414 -22.89 2.37 -10.04
N THR A 415 -22.06 2.24 -9.01
CA THR A 415 -20.59 2.28 -9.11
C THR A 415 -19.94 1.08 -8.46
N ALA A 416 -18.86 0.57 -9.06
CA ALA A 416 -17.96 -0.39 -8.43
C ALA A 416 -16.49 -0.07 -8.69
N ILE A 417 -15.61 -0.49 -7.78
CA ILE A 417 -14.16 -0.35 -7.84
C ILE A 417 -13.56 -1.76 -7.85
N VAL A 418 -12.86 -2.12 -8.92
CA VAL A 418 -12.10 -3.36 -9.02
C VAL A 418 -10.63 -3.02 -8.81
N ILE A 419 -10.06 -3.54 -7.73
CA ILE A 419 -8.70 -3.22 -7.29
C ILE A 419 -7.76 -4.39 -7.64
N LEU A 420 -6.63 -4.08 -8.27
CA LEU A 420 -5.58 -5.05 -8.59
C LEU A 420 -4.27 -4.58 -7.93
N THR A 421 -3.82 -5.27 -6.87
CA THR A 421 -2.67 -4.89 -6.01
C THR A 421 -2.11 -6.12 -5.30
N ASP A 422 -0.96 -6.00 -4.64
CA ASP A 422 -0.48 -6.96 -3.63
C ASP A 422 -0.88 -6.56 -2.18
N GLY A 423 -1.42 -5.36 -1.99
CA GLY A 423 -2.15 -4.94 -0.79
C GLY A 423 -1.32 -4.32 0.33
N ASP A 424 0.01 -4.18 0.19
CA ASP A 424 0.89 -3.69 1.25
C ASP A 424 1.12 -2.16 1.19
N ASP A 425 0.21 -1.38 1.78
CA ASP A 425 0.39 0.08 1.90
C ASP A 425 1.62 0.44 2.74
N ASN A 426 2.45 1.32 2.18
CA ASN A 426 3.61 1.88 2.86
C ASN A 426 3.70 3.41 2.73
N ARG A 427 2.87 4.04 1.89
CA ARG A 427 3.02 5.43 1.43
C ARG A 427 1.73 6.26 1.49
N SER A 428 0.65 5.83 2.15
CA SER A 428 -0.54 6.68 2.30
C SER A 428 -0.43 7.75 3.40
N PHE A 429 -1.23 8.81 3.27
CA PHE A 429 -1.58 9.77 4.33
C PHE A 429 -2.79 9.29 5.14
N LEU A 430 -3.78 8.66 4.49
CA LEU A 430 -4.93 8.08 5.16
C LEU A 430 -4.51 6.89 6.05
N PRO A 431 -4.99 6.82 7.30
CA PRO A 431 -5.10 5.58 8.03
C PRO A 431 -6.23 4.70 7.47
N PHE A 432 -6.17 3.40 7.71
CA PHE A 432 -7.11 2.43 7.14
C PHE A 432 -8.55 2.59 7.66
N ASP A 433 -8.77 2.82 8.96
CA ASP A 433 -10.14 2.87 9.51
C ASP A 433 -11.01 4.04 8.97
N PRO A 434 -10.49 5.29 8.84
CA PRO A 434 -11.20 6.37 8.15
C PRO A 434 -11.54 6.04 6.69
N LEU A 435 -10.66 5.33 5.97
CA LEU A 435 -10.94 4.87 4.62
C LEU A 435 -12.14 3.90 4.61
N VAL A 436 -12.16 2.91 5.50
CA VAL A 436 -13.27 1.94 5.61
C VAL A 436 -14.61 2.63 5.89
N SER A 437 -14.62 3.68 6.71
CA SER A 437 -15.83 4.49 6.92
C SER A 437 -16.28 5.24 5.66
N ALA A 438 -15.37 5.92 4.96
CA ALA A 438 -15.69 6.63 3.72
C ALA A 438 -16.15 5.69 2.59
N VAL A 439 -15.58 4.48 2.52
CA VAL A 439 -16.04 3.41 1.62
C VAL A 439 -17.49 3.02 1.91
N GLY A 440 -17.84 2.80 3.18
CA GLY A 440 -19.22 2.48 3.58
C GLY A 440 -20.24 3.59 3.29
N GLU A 441 -19.83 4.85 3.35
CA GLU A 441 -20.68 6.00 2.99
C GLU A 441 -20.79 6.24 1.47
N SER A 442 -19.86 5.68 0.67
CA SER A 442 -19.79 5.94 -0.78
C SER A 442 -20.89 5.27 -1.60
N GLY A 443 -21.42 4.13 -1.14
CA GLY A 443 -22.31 3.27 -1.91
C GLY A 443 -21.67 2.53 -3.10
N ALA A 444 -20.34 2.59 -3.25
CA ALA A 444 -19.62 1.90 -4.30
C ALA A 444 -19.17 0.50 -3.85
N LEU A 445 -19.48 -0.53 -4.63
CA LEU A 445 -19.04 -1.91 -4.39
C LEU A 445 -17.53 -2.02 -4.61
N ILE A 446 -16.76 -2.58 -3.67
CA ILE A 446 -15.31 -2.75 -3.82
C ILE A 446 -14.94 -4.23 -3.93
N TYR A 447 -14.23 -4.56 -5.01
CA TYR A 447 -13.72 -5.89 -5.30
C TYR A 447 -12.19 -5.88 -5.27
N PRO A 448 -11.55 -6.19 -4.13
CA PRO A 448 -10.12 -6.38 -4.05
C PRO A 448 -9.73 -7.76 -4.60
N LEU A 449 -8.96 -7.76 -5.69
CA LEU A 449 -8.23 -8.93 -6.20
C LEU A 449 -6.77 -8.75 -5.81
N TYR A 450 -6.39 -9.37 -4.70
CA TYR A 450 -5.03 -9.26 -4.19
C TYR A 450 -4.18 -10.38 -4.78
N ILE A 451 -3.09 -10.02 -5.45
CA ILE A 451 -2.24 -10.93 -6.21
C ILE A 451 -0.83 -10.91 -5.61
N PRO A 452 -0.37 -12.01 -4.98
CA PRO A 452 0.98 -12.07 -4.45
C PRO A 452 2.05 -11.97 -5.54
N SER A 453 3.04 -11.09 -5.37
CA SER A 453 4.13 -10.85 -6.33
C SER A 453 4.90 -12.12 -6.72
N ALA A 454 5.08 -13.02 -5.75
CA ALA A 454 5.73 -14.32 -5.95
C ALA A 454 4.90 -15.29 -6.81
N LEU A 455 3.57 -15.20 -6.78
CA LEU A 455 2.68 -15.99 -7.63
C LEU A 455 2.90 -15.66 -9.11
N VAL A 456 2.98 -14.36 -9.42
CA VAL A 456 3.18 -13.87 -10.79
C VAL A 456 4.56 -14.28 -11.30
N SER A 457 5.59 -14.08 -10.48
CA SER A 457 6.97 -14.48 -10.76
C SER A 457 7.12 -15.99 -11.04
N ALA A 458 6.39 -16.83 -10.30
CA ALA A 458 6.41 -18.28 -10.47
C ALA A 458 5.75 -18.72 -11.79
N ALA A 459 4.63 -18.09 -12.17
CA ALA A 459 3.91 -18.45 -13.38
C ALA A 459 4.61 -17.98 -14.66
N GLU A 460 5.28 -16.82 -14.65
CA GLU A 460 6.07 -16.35 -15.81
C GLU A 460 7.35 -17.18 -16.02
N THR A 461 7.84 -17.88 -14.98
CA THR A 461 9.00 -18.78 -15.09
C THR A 461 8.65 -20.26 -15.31
N ALA A 462 7.48 -20.75 -14.86
CA ALA A 462 7.06 -22.14 -15.03
C ALA A 462 5.52 -22.33 -14.98
N PRO A 463 4.78 -22.10 -16.09
CA PRO A 463 3.31 -22.05 -16.07
C PRO A 463 2.60 -23.35 -15.66
N ASP A 464 3.17 -24.53 -15.90
CA ASP A 464 2.58 -25.83 -15.54
C ASP A 464 2.99 -26.33 -14.14
N ARG A 465 3.85 -25.61 -13.41
CA ARG A 465 4.43 -26.12 -12.16
C ARG A 465 3.63 -25.61 -10.96
N ARG A 466 2.83 -26.51 -10.36
CA ARG A 466 2.16 -26.24 -9.06
C ARG A 466 3.17 -25.72 -8.04
N VAL A 467 2.92 -24.52 -7.51
CA VAL A 467 3.70 -23.93 -6.42
C VAL A 467 3.67 -24.90 -5.22
N ASP A 468 4.85 -25.22 -4.70
CA ASP A 468 5.00 -26.13 -3.56
C ASP A 468 4.26 -25.57 -2.34
N PRO A 469 3.31 -26.32 -1.71
CA PRO A 469 2.51 -25.82 -0.59
C PRO A 469 3.32 -25.44 0.66
N LEU A 470 4.53 -25.97 0.83
CA LEU A 470 5.44 -25.52 1.90
C LEU A 470 6.04 -24.14 1.60
N ARG A 471 6.16 -23.80 0.32
CA ARG A 471 6.69 -22.53 -0.18
C ARG A 471 5.59 -21.46 -0.30
N ALA A 472 4.36 -21.87 -0.61
CA ALA A 472 3.17 -21.01 -0.66
C ALA A 472 2.96 -20.18 0.64
N ARG A 473 3.34 -20.72 1.81
CA ARG A 473 3.31 -19.99 3.10
C ARG A 473 4.24 -18.78 3.18
N TYR A 474 5.27 -18.71 2.35
CA TYR A 474 6.19 -17.57 2.22
C TYR A 474 5.90 -16.72 0.96
N PHE A 475 4.89 -17.10 0.18
CA PHE A 475 4.48 -16.45 -1.07
C PHE A 475 3.05 -15.90 -1.01
N GLY A 476 2.38 -16.00 0.14
CA GLY A 476 1.05 -15.42 0.35
C GLY A 476 1.11 -13.92 0.63
N LEU A 477 -0.06 -13.28 0.52
CA LEU A 477 -0.26 -11.90 0.97
C LEU A 477 0.07 -11.76 2.46
N SER A 478 0.41 -10.55 2.91
CA SER A 478 0.52 -10.31 4.35
C SER A 478 -0.85 -10.56 5.01
N LYS A 479 -0.88 -11.14 6.21
CA LYS A 479 -2.14 -11.32 6.97
C LYS A 479 -2.91 -10.01 7.17
N ARG A 480 -2.17 -8.90 7.15
CA ARG A 480 -2.70 -7.54 7.18
C ARG A 480 -3.43 -7.22 5.87
N ALA A 481 -2.78 -7.38 4.73
CA ALA A 481 -3.40 -7.17 3.42
C ALA A 481 -4.67 -8.03 3.25
N GLU A 482 -4.62 -9.32 3.58
CA GLU A 482 -5.78 -10.22 3.52
C GLU A 482 -6.96 -9.69 4.35
N GLY A 483 -6.73 -9.39 5.64
CA GLY A 483 -7.78 -8.84 6.52
C GLY A 483 -8.26 -7.43 6.14
N GLU A 484 -7.41 -6.62 5.50
CA GLU A 484 -7.79 -5.29 4.98
C GLU A 484 -8.64 -5.40 3.70
N GLY A 485 -8.30 -6.31 2.79
CA GLY A 485 -9.10 -6.62 1.60
C GLY A 485 -10.52 -7.07 1.98
N GLU A 486 -10.63 -8.04 2.91
CA GLU A 486 -11.92 -8.47 3.47
C GLU A 486 -12.71 -7.32 4.09
N ARG A 487 -12.07 -6.44 4.86
CA ARG A 487 -12.73 -5.29 5.50
C ARG A 487 -13.25 -4.27 4.49
N LEU A 488 -12.50 -4.00 3.41
CA LEU A 488 -12.95 -3.10 2.33
C LEU A 488 -14.13 -3.69 1.54
N ALA A 489 -14.05 -4.98 1.17
CA ALA A 489 -15.14 -5.68 0.51
C ALA A 489 -16.41 -5.69 1.38
N LYS A 490 -16.28 -6.07 2.65
CA LYS A 490 -17.39 -6.13 3.60
C LYS A 490 -18.03 -4.77 3.90
N ALA A 491 -17.24 -3.71 4.00
CA ALA A 491 -17.76 -2.35 4.24
C ALA A 491 -18.50 -1.76 3.04
N SER A 492 -18.13 -2.16 1.82
CA SER A 492 -18.78 -1.74 0.58
C SER A 492 -19.94 -2.63 0.13
N GLY A 493 -20.03 -3.87 0.65
CA GLY A 493 -20.88 -4.91 0.06
C GLY A 493 -20.28 -5.55 -1.21
N GLY A 494 -19.01 -5.31 -1.51
CA GLY A 494 -18.30 -6.10 -2.51
C GLY A 494 -17.88 -7.48 -1.97
N VAL A 495 -16.99 -8.15 -2.70
CA VAL A 495 -16.44 -9.46 -2.35
C VAL A 495 -14.92 -9.45 -2.52
N TYR A 496 -14.21 -10.04 -1.56
CA TYR A 496 -12.77 -10.21 -1.59
C TYR A 496 -12.41 -11.51 -2.30
N PHE A 497 -11.46 -11.43 -3.23
CA PHE A 497 -10.99 -12.58 -4.02
C PHE A 497 -9.53 -12.89 -3.67
N PRO A 498 -9.26 -13.87 -2.77
CA PRO A 498 -7.90 -14.30 -2.45
C PRO A 498 -7.33 -15.13 -3.61
N ILE A 499 -6.48 -14.53 -4.44
CA ILE A 499 -5.88 -15.20 -5.60
C ILE A 499 -4.68 -16.04 -5.15
N SER A 500 -4.86 -17.35 -5.11
CA SER A 500 -3.82 -18.36 -4.80
C SER A 500 -3.23 -18.99 -6.06
N GLN A 501 -3.89 -18.86 -7.21
CA GLN A 501 -3.42 -19.33 -8.53
C GLN A 501 -3.85 -18.35 -9.62
N ILE A 502 -3.01 -18.11 -10.63
CA ILE A 502 -3.33 -17.15 -11.71
C ILE A 502 -4.61 -17.50 -12.46
N ALA A 503 -4.90 -18.80 -12.64
CA ALA A 503 -6.12 -19.29 -13.28
C ALA A 503 -7.42 -18.98 -12.48
N GLU A 504 -7.31 -18.46 -11.25
CA GLU A 504 -8.45 -18.01 -10.46
C GLU A 504 -8.87 -16.57 -10.82
N ILE A 505 -8.00 -15.78 -11.47
CA ILE A 505 -8.27 -14.38 -11.81
C ILE A 505 -9.35 -14.27 -12.89
N ASP A 506 -9.28 -15.10 -13.94
CA ASP A 506 -10.31 -15.12 -14.99
C ASP A 506 -11.68 -15.46 -14.40
N ARG A 507 -11.73 -16.42 -13.46
CA ARG A 507 -12.95 -16.78 -12.71
C ARG A 507 -13.42 -15.64 -11.82
N ALA A 508 -12.52 -14.95 -11.12
CA ALA A 508 -12.87 -13.79 -10.31
C ALA A 508 -13.49 -12.67 -11.17
N TYR A 509 -12.99 -12.45 -12.39
CA TYR A 509 -13.57 -11.49 -13.33
C TYR A 509 -14.94 -11.91 -13.87
N GLU A 510 -15.17 -13.20 -14.13
CA GLU A 510 -16.50 -13.73 -14.48
C GLU A 510 -17.49 -13.63 -13.30
N ASP A 511 -17.04 -13.96 -12.08
CA ASP A 511 -17.82 -13.84 -10.83
C ASP A 511 -18.19 -12.37 -10.56
N ILE A 512 -17.25 -11.43 -10.68
CA ILE A 512 -17.51 -9.98 -10.52
C ILE A 512 -18.48 -9.48 -11.58
N ALA A 513 -18.26 -9.80 -12.87
CA ALA A 513 -19.18 -9.41 -13.94
C ALA A 513 -20.59 -9.99 -13.74
N SER A 514 -20.70 -11.17 -13.12
CA SER A 514 -21.97 -11.80 -12.77
C SER A 514 -22.63 -11.17 -11.54
N GLN A 515 -21.88 -10.85 -10.49
CA GLN A 515 -22.36 -10.08 -9.32
C GLN A 515 -22.88 -8.70 -9.74
N LEU A 516 -22.18 -8.03 -10.65
CA LEU A 516 -22.62 -6.78 -11.24
C LEU A 516 -23.90 -6.92 -12.09
N ARG A 517 -24.37 -8.12 -12.41
CA ARG A 517 -25.64 -8.37 -13.14
C ARG A 517 -26.73 -9.04 -12.29
N ALA A 518 -26.42 -9.47 -11.06
CA ALA A 518 -27.34 -10.23 -10.19
C ALA A 518 -28.01 -9.38 -9.10
N ALA A 519 -28.18 -8.08 -9.34
CA ALA A 519 -28.98 -7.21 -8.50
C ALA A 519 -30.44 -7.18 -9.01
N TYR A 520 -31.39 -7.05 -8.08
CA TYR A 520 -32.82 -6.99 -8.35
C TYR A 520 -33.42 -5.78 -7.64
N ASP A 521 -34.24 -5.00 -8.34
CA ASP A 521 -35.06 -3.95 -7.74
C ASP A 521 -36.43 -4.51 -7.38
N ILE A 522 -36.72 -4.52 -6.08
CA ILE A 522 -37.96 -5.01 -5.48
C ILE A 522 -38.80 -3.82 -5.05
N THR A 523 -39.84 -3.50 -5.82
CA THR A 523 -40.82 -2.49 -5.45
C THR A 523 -41.88 -3.13 -4.57
N TYR A 524 -42.13 -2.60 -3.38
CA TYR A 524 -43.12 -3.11 -2.43
C TYR A 524 -43.90 -1.98 -1.76
N ARG A 525 -45.05 -2.29 -1.17
CA ARG A 525 -45.87 -1.33 -0.41
C ARG A 525 -45.59 -1.50 1.09
N SER A 526 -45.02 -0.48 1.71
CA SER A 526 -44.71 -0.46 3.15
C SER A 526 -45.89 0.12 3.94
N GLU A 527 -46.25 -0.50 5.05
CA GLU A 527 -47.24 0.04 6.00
C GLU A 527 -46.59 0.93 7.08
N LEU A 528 -45.25 0.94 7.15
CA LEU A 528 -44.50 1.69 8.15
C LEU A 528 -44.16 3.11 7.67
N ALA A 529 -44.61 4.10 8.43
CA ALA A 529 -44.09 5.47 8.37
C ALA A 529 -42.76 5.56 9.14
N GLU A 530 -41.66 5.11 8.53
CA GLU A 530 -40.31 5.31 9.10
C GLU A 530 -39.68 6.64 8.66
N PRO A 531 -38.82 7.28 9.50
CA PRO A 531 -38.44 8.68 9.31
C PRO A 531 -37.19 8.90 8.44
N ASP A 532 -36.49 7.84 8.04
CA ASP A 532 -35.18 7.91 7.37
C ASP A 532 -35.22 7.21 5.99
N PRO A 533 -35.09 7.95 4.87
CA PRO A 533 -35.12 7.38 3.53
C PRO A 533 -33.80 6.70 3.09
N ASN A 534 -32.75 6.73 3.93
CA ASN A 534 -31.42 6.20 3.59
C ASN A 534 -30.98 5.00 4.45
N ARG A 535 -31.85 4.45 5.31
CA ARG A 535 -31.58 3.20 6.04
C ARG A 535 -32.56 2.10 5.64
N PRO A 536 -32.10 0.85 5.47
CA PRO A 536 -33.04 -0.28 5.42
C PRO A 536 -33.78 -0.36 6.75
N SER A 537 -35.11 -0.49 6.70
CA SER A 537 -35.89 -0.71 7.92
C SER A 537 -35.34 -1.94 8.64
N PRO A 538 -35.03 -1.89 9.95
CA PRO A 538 -34.58 -3.06 10.71
C PRO A 538 -35.66 -4.16 10.82
N ARG A 539 -36.84 -3.93 10.24
CA ARG A 539 -38.00 -4.81 10.20
C ARG A 539 -38.27 -5.41 8.82
N LEU A 540 -37.61 -4.93 7.75
CA LEU A 540 -37.69 -5.53 6.42
C LEU A 540 -36.77 -6.75 6.36
N ARG A 541 -37.30 -7.88 5.88
CA ARG A 541 -36.54 -9.08 5.58
C ARG A 541 -36.98 -9.62 4.22
N ILE A 542 -36.02 -9.80 3.35
CA ILE A 542 -36.19 -10.40 2.02
C ILE A 542 -35.41 -11.71 2.02
N ARG A 543 -36.01 -12.76 1.45
CA ARG A 543 -35.44 -14.11 1.33
C ARG A 543 -35.74 -14.66 -0.05
N VAL A 544 -35.03 -15.72 -0.43
CA VAL A 544 -35.27 -16.49 -1.65
C VAL A 544 -35.44 -17.96 -1.28
N LYS A 545 -36.42 -18.65 -1.88
CA LYS A 545 -36.78 -20.06 -1.63
C LYS A 545 -35.76 -21.07 -2.16
N ARG A 546 -34.78 -20.61 -2.94
CA ARG A 546 -33.74 -21.43 -3.55
C ARG A 546 -32.78 -21.94 -2.46
N PRO A 547 -32.44 -23.25 -2.41
CA PRO A 547 -31.49 -23.77 -1.44
C PRO A 547 -30.15 -23.04 -1.53
N ASN A 548 -29.53 -22.82 -0.37
CA ASN A 548 -28.23 -22.16 -0.19
C ASN A 548 -28.15 -20.71 -0.72
N ALA A 549 -29.29 -20.08 -1.06
CA ALA A 549 -29.34 -18.69 -1.47
C ALA A 549 -29.54 -17.75 -0.27
N GLN A 550 -28.72 -16.71 -0.19
CA GLN A 550 -28.82 -15.61 0.75
C GLN A 550 -29.23 -14.33 0.01
N VAL A 551 -29.87 -13.39 0.71
CA VAL A 551 -30.25 -12.10 0.13
C VAL A 551 -29.65 -11.00 0.98
N ARG A 552 -28.93 -10.08 0.32
CA ARG A 552 -28.43 -8.85 0.93
C ARG A 552 -29.20 -7.67 0.36
N ILE A 553 -29.66 -6.80 1.25
CA ILE A 553 -30.37 -5.56 0.88
C ILE A 553 -29.33 -4.45 0.82
N ASP A 554 -28.99 -4.02 -0.40
CA ASP A 554 -27.92 -3.03 -0.62
C ASP A 554 -28.45 -1.60 -0.40
N ARG A 555 -29.70 -1.31 -0.81
CA ARG A 555 -30.33 0.00 -0.63
C ARG A 555 -31.85 -0.11 -0.54
N VAL A 556 -32.49 0.79 0.21
CA VAL A 556 -33.94 1.02 0.17
C VAL A 556 -34.19 2.50 -0.06
N THR A 557 -35.07 2.85 -0.99
CA THR A 557 -35.47 4.25 -1.30
C THR A 557 -36.98 4.38 -1.49
N ALA A 558 -37.46 5.62 -1.53
CA ALA A 558 -38.69 5.94 -2.27
C ALA A 558 -38.49 5.61 -3.78
N PRO A 559 -39.57 5.27 -4.51
CA PRO A 559 -39.50 4.87 -5.93
C PRO A 559 -39.10 5.99 -6.89
#